data_AF-A0AAW3U0H0-F1
#
_entry.id   AF-A0AAW3U0H0-F1
#
_cell.length_a   1.000
_cell.length_b   1.000
_cell.length_c   1.000
_cell.angle_alpha   90.00
_cell.angle_beta   90.00
_cell.angle_gamma   90.00
#
_symmetry.space_group_name_H-M   'P 1'
#
loop_
_entity.id
_entity.type
_entity.pdbx_description
1 polymer ?
#
loop_
_entity_poly.entity_id
_entity_poly.type
_entity_poly.pdbx_seq_one_letter_code
_entity_poly.pdbx_strand_id
1 'polypeptide(L)'
;MRTLLTALLLAALLAGCGNKAARPDPTRPIVVTPAPAVVAVPVRTYVEIDRRLTQRCPWVKNGTLEQVLDVSRGRKRCLEFYEANLGEIEQVQGTPAGEGAR
;
A
#
# COMPACT_ATOMS: atom_id res chain seq x y z
N MET A 1 13.93 73.06 -22.64
CA MET A 1 14.29 71.62 -22.62
C MET A 1 14.56 71.09 -21.20
N ARG A 2 15.29 71.79 -20.32
CA ARG A 2 15.49 71.38 -18.90
C ARG A 2 14.18 71.21 -18.11
N THR A 3 13.21 72.08 -18.32
CA THR A 3 11.90 72.05 -17.63
C THR A 3 11.02 70.87 -18.03
N LEU A 4 11.14 70.38 -19.26
CA LEU A 4 10.44 69.19 -19.74
C LEU A 4 11.04 67.90 -19.18
N LEU A 5 12.37 67.85 -19.07
CA LEU A 5 13.09 66.73 -18.45
C LEU A 5 12.77 66.60 -16.96
N THR A 6 12.67 67.71 -16.23
CA THR A 6 12.30 67.68 -14.80
C THR A 6 10.86 67.20 -14.60
N ALA A 7 9.92 67.61 -15.46
CA ALA A 7 8.53 67.15 -15.37
C ALA A 7 8.40 65.65 -15.64
N LEU A 8 9.15 65.11 -16.60
CA LEU A 8 9.18 63.68 -16.90
C LEU A 8 9.77 62.86 -15.74
N LEU A 9 10.85 63.36 -15.12
CA LEU A 9 11.47 62.70 -13.96
C LEU A 9 10.54 62.66 -12.75
N LEU A 10 9.82 63.76 -12.48
CA LEU A 10 8.82 63.79 -11.41
C LEU A 10 7.65 62.84 -11.69
N ALA A 11 7.12 62.79 -12.91
CA ALA A 11 6.05 61.85 -13.26
C ALA A 11 6.47 60.37 -13.10
N ALA A 12 7.72 60.05 -13.47
CA ALA A 12 8.28 58.70 -13.29
C ALA A 12 8.46 58.33 -11.81
N LEU A 13 8.86 59.30 -10.96
CA LEU A 13 8.99 59.10 -9.52
C LEU A 13 7.63 58.89 -8.82
N LEU A 14 6.57 59.57 -9.26
CA LEU A 14 5.22 59.36 -8.71
C LEU A 14 4.60 58.01 -9.11
N ALA A 15 4.91 57.46 -10.29
CA ALA A 15 4.41 56.15 -10.71
C ALA A 15 5.09 54.97 -9.96
N GLY A 16 6.27 55.18 -9.37
CA GLY A 16 7.05 54.14 -8.67
C GLY A 16 6.57 53.82 -7.25
N CYS A 17 5.82 54.70 -6.58
CA CYS A 17 5.39 54.50 -5.19
C CYS A 17 4.14 53.61 -5.03
N GLY A 18 3.53 53.16 -6.12
CA GLY A 18 2.31 52.34 -6.10
C GLY A 18 2.54 50.84 -5.92
N ASN A 19 3.78 50.35 -5.99
CA ASN A 19 4.06 48.90 -6.01
C ASN A 19 4.14 48.30 -4.61
N LYS A 20 3.17 48.61 -3.74
CA LYS A 20 2.95 47.81 -2.53
C LYS A 20 2.16 46.58 -2.97
N ALA A 21 2.83 45.43 -3.01
CA ALA A 21 2.17 44.14 -3.06
C ALA A 21 1.00 44.17 -2.07
N ALA A 22 -0.22 43.98 -2.59
CA ALA A 22 -1.45 44.14 -1.83
C ALA A 22 -1.33 43.42 -0.49
N ARG A 23 -1.49 44.15 0.62
CA ARG A 23 -1.56 43.56 1.95
C ARG A 23 -2.72 42.55 1.91
N PRO A 24 -2.50 41.27 2.27
CA PRO A 24 -3.58 40.30 2.26
C PRO A 24 -4.70 40.81 3.18
N ASP A 25 -5.87 41.01 2.58
CA ASP A 25 -7.07 41.48 3.25
C ASP A 25 -7.58 40.38 4.20
N PRO A 26 -7.57 40.58 5.54
CA PRO A 26 -8.02 39.59 6.50
C PRO A 26 -9.53 39.32 6.42
N THR A 27 -10.29 40.18 5.74
CA THR A 27 -11.72 39.99 5.44
C THR A 27 -11.98 39.31 4.10
N ARG A 28 -10.93 39.00 3.31
CA ARG A 28 -11.10 38.22 2.08
C ARG A 28 -11.54 36.80 2.45
N PRO A 29 -12.68 36.31 1.94
CA PRO A 29 -13.11 34.95 2.21
C PRO A 29 -12.04 33.96 1.77
N ILE A 30 -11.58 33.11 2.71
CA ILE A 30 -10.74 31.96 2.38
C ILE A 30 -11.61 31.05 1.52
N VAL A 31 -11.27 30.93 0.24
CA VAL A 31 -11.90 29.95 -0.65
C VAL A 31 -11.43 28.57 -0.19
N VAL A 32 -12.21 27.94 0.68
CA VAL A 32 -11.98 26.55 1.08
C VAL A 32 -12.23 25.70 -0.15
N THR A 33 -11.16 25.18 -0.75
CA THR A 33 -11.28 24.21 -1.83
C THR A 33 -12.04 23.00 -1.28
N PRO A 34 -13.08 22.50 -1.95
CA PRO A 34 -13.83 21.33 -1.49
C PRO A 34 -12.88 20.16 -1.24
N ALA A 35 -13.23 19.30 -0.27
CA ALA A 35 -12.43 18.13 0.07
C ALA A 35 -12.06 17.33 -1.20
N PRO A 36 -10.82 16.82 -1.30
CA PRO A 36 -10.36 16.11 -2.49
C PRO A 36 -11.28 14.93 -2.80
N ALA A 37 -11.49 14.69 -4.10
CA ALA A 37 -12.31 13.59 -4.57
C ALA A 37 -11.82 12.26 -3.97
N VAL A 38 -12.76 11.44 -3.50
CA VAL A 38 -12.46 10.11 -2.95
C VAL A 38 -11.81 9.27 -4.05
N VAL A 39 -10.53 8.93 -3.87
CA VAL A 39 -9.80 8.03 -4.77
C VAL A 39 -9.90 6.61 -4.21
N ALA A 40 -10.58 5.73 -4.95
CA ALA A 40 -10.62 4.31 -4.60
C ALA A 40 -9.24 3.68 -4.83
N VAL A 41 -8.60 3.22 -3.75
CA VAL A 41 -7.33 2.50 -3.83
C VAL A 41 -7.63 0.99 -3.82
N PRO A 42 -7.15 0.22 -4.81
CA PRO A 42 -7.37 -1.22 -4.83
C PRO A 42 -6.59 -1.89 -3.69
N VAL A 43 -7.31 -2.48 -2.74
CA VAL A 43 -6.74 -3.29 -1.66
C VAL A 43 -6.80 -4.76 -2.10
N ARG A 44 -5.63 -5.40 -2.18
CA ARG A 44 -5.57 -6.84 -2.46
C ARG A 44 -5.96 -7.60 -1.20
N THR A 45 -7.07 -8.33 -1.25
CA THR A 45 -7.50 -9.23 -0.18
C THR A 45 -7.14 -10.65 -0.62
N TYR A 46 -6.36 -11.36 0.20
CA TYR A 46 -5.95 -12.72 -0.08
C TYR A 46 -6.90 -13.71 0.59
N VAL A 47 -7.09 -14.87 -0.03
CA VAL A 47 -7.85 -15.98 0.56
C VAL A 47 -7.08 -16.62 1.73
N GLU A 48 -7.80 -16.99 2.78
CA GLU A 48 -7.23 -17.68 3.93
C GLU A 48 -6.96 -19.16 3.58
N ILE A 49 -5.77 -19.67 3.95
CA ILE A 49 -5.45 -21.09 3.83
C ILE A 49 -6.12 -21.82 5.00
N ASP A 50 -6.90 -22.86 4.71
CA ASP A 50 -7.55 -23.69 5.73
C ASP A 50 -6.51 -24.23 6.72
N ARG A 51 -6.78 -24.06 8.02
CA ARG A 51 -5.89 -24.52 9.10
C ARG A 51 -5.57 -26.00 9.01
N ARG A 52 -6.45 -26.84 8.44
CA ARG A 52 -6.17 -28.28 8.24
C ARG A 52 -4.94 -28.54 7.37
N LEU A 53 -4.71 -27.69 6.36
CA LEU A 53 -3.64 -27.85 5.38
C LEU A 53 -2.26 -27.52 5.98
N THR A 54 -2.23 -26.70 7.03
CA THR A 54 -0.99 -26.29 7.72
C THR A 54 -0.73 -27.08 9.00
N GLN A 55 -1.56 -28.09 9.31
CA GLN A 55 -1.35 -28.93 10.49
C GLN A 55 -0.05 -29.73 10.40
N ARG A 56 0.61 -29.89 11.54
CA ARG A 56 1.81 -30.70 11.62
C ARG A 56 1.42 -32.18 11.73
N CYS A 57 1.94 -33.00 10.83
CA CYS A 57 1.85 -34.44 10.92
C CYS A 57 2.70 -34.95 12.10
N PRO A 58 2.15 -35.75 13.03
CA PRO A 58 2.91 -36.32 14.13
C PRO A 58 3.69 -37.55 13.66
N TRP A 59 5.03 -37.53 13.79
CA TRP A 59 5.84 -38.74 13.70
C TRP A 59 7.06 -38.67 14.63
N VAL A 60 7.57 -39.85 14.99
CA VAL A 60 8.79 -39.98 15.79
C VAL A 60 9.99 -39.66 14.91
N LYS A 61 10.72 -38.58 15.21
CA LYS A 61 11.85 -38.10 14.39
C LYS A 61 13.07 -39.03 14.46
N ASN A 62 13.37 -39.55 15.64
CA ASN A 62 14.52 -40.41 15.93
C ASN A 62 14.08 -41.60 16.79
N GLY A 63 14.68 -42.77 16.60
CA GLY A 63 14.42 -43.98 17.38
C GLY A 63 15.66 -44.85 17.51
N THR A 64 15.56 -45.95 18.25
CA THR A 64 16.63 -46.95 18.34
C THR A 64 16.80 -47.68 17.00
N LEU A 65 17.88 -48.46 16.86
CA LEU A 65 18.11 -49.26 15.65
C LEU A 65 16.95 -50.24 15.38
N GLU A 66 16.32 -50.78 16.43
CA GLU A 66 15.15 -51.66 16.28
C GLU A 66 13.91 -50.92 15.74
N GLN A 67 13.83 -49.59 15.93
CA GLN A 67 12.69 -48.76 15.56
C GLN A 67 12.81 -48.12 14.17
N VAL A 68 13.90 -48.39 13.44
CA VAL A 68 14.20 -47.76 12.14
C VAL A 68 13.06 -47.92 11.13
N LEU A 69 12.40 -49.08 11.10
CA LEU A 69 11.29 -49.32 10.17
C LEU A 69 10.08 -48.44 10.49
N ASP A 70 9.73 -48.29 11.76
CA ASP A 70 8.57 -47.47 12.17
C ASP A 70 8.84 -45.98 11.97
N VAL A 71 10.05 -45.51 12.30
CA VAL A 71 10.49 -44.13 12.03
C VAL A 71 10.45 -43.84 10.53
N SER A 72 10.95 -44.76 9.70
CA SER A 72 10.98 -44.58 8.24
C SER A 72 9.58 -44.56 7.63
N ARG A 73 8.68 -45.45 8.09
CA ARG A 73 7.27 -45.48 7.66
C ARG A 73 6.53 -44.22 8.10
N GLY A 74 6.72 -43.78 9.34
CA GLY A 74 6.13 -42.54 9.85
C GLY A 74 6.58 -41.32 9.04
N ARG A 75 7.87 -41.22 8.74
CA ARG A 75 8.42 -40.14 7.90
C ARG A 75 7.82 -40.15 6.49
N LYS A 76 7.72 -41.32 5.85
CA LYS A 76 7.10 -41.44 4.52
C LYS A 76 5.64 -40.96 4.54
N ARG A 77 4.84 -41.45 5.50
CA ARG A 77 3.43 -41.06 5.64
C ARG A 77 3.27 -39.55 5.82
N CYS A 78 4.11 -38.93 6.65
CA CYS A 78 4.03 -37.49 6.87
C CYS A 78 4.50 -36.68 5.67
N LEU A 79 5.48 -37.17 4.90
CA LEU A 79 5.87 -36.53 3.65
C LEU A 79 4.71 -36.55 2.65
N GLU A 80 4.08 -37.70 2.43
CA GLU A 80 2.91 -37.83 1.55
C GLU A 80 1.75 -36.90 1.97
N PHE A 81 1.51 -36.77 3.28
CA PHE A 81 0.54 -35.82 3.82
C PHE A 81 0.86 -34.37 3.47
N TYR A 82 2.13 -33.94 3.63
CA TYR A 82 2.51 -32.56 3.33
C TYR A 82 2.49 -32.27 1.82
N GLU A 83 2.91 -33.20 0.97
CA GLU A 83 2.84 -33.05 -0.49
C GLU A 83 1.38 -32.88 -0.95
N ALA A 84 0.45 -33.67 -0.41
CA ALA A 84 -0.97 -33.53 -0.72
C ALA A 84 -1.51 -32.15 -0.28
N ASN A 85 -1.19 -31.72 0.95
CA ASN A 85 -1.63 -30.42 1.44
C ASN A 85 -1.03 -29.26 0.64
N LEU A 86 0.23 -29.38 0.21
CA LEU A 86 0.88 -28.36 -0.62
C LEU A 86 0.15 -28.21 -1.95
N GLY A 87 -0.24 -29.32 -2.58
CA GLY A 87 -1.04 -29.29 -3.80
C GLY A 87 -2.41 -28.64 -3.63
N GLU A 88 -3.08 -28.82 -2.48
CA GLU A 88 -4.32 -28.08 -2.16
C GLU A 88 -4.07 -26.58 -1.94
N ILE A 89 -2.97 -26.21 -1.25
CA ILE A 89 -2.60 -24.81 -1.02
C ILE A 89 -2.31 -24.11 -2.34
N GLU A 90 -1.60 -24.75 -3.27
CA GLU A 90 -1.26 -24.18 -4.59
C GLU A 90 -2.50 -23.81 -5.42
N GLN A 91 -3.62 -24.50 -5.25
CA GLN A 91 -4.88 -24.18 -5.94
C GLN A 91 -5.55 -22.90 -5.43
N VAL A 92 -5.26 -22.53 -4.19
CA VAL A 92 -5.94 -21.43 -3.49
C VAL A 92 -5.01 -20.22 -3.35
N GLN A 93 -3.71 -20.45 -3.17
CA GLN A 93 -2.72 -19.41 -2.93
C GLN A 93 -2.62 -18.45 -4.12
N GLY A 94 -2.68 -17.15 -3.83
CA GLY A 94 -2.56 -16.10 -4.85
C GLY A 94 -3.87 -15.72 -5.53
N THR A 95 -4.96 -16.46 -5.28
CA THR A 95 -6.30 -16.07 -5.75
C THR A 95 -6.82 -14.89 -4.92
N PRO A 96 -7.21 -13.76 -5.55
CA PRO A 96 -7.81 -12.66 -4.82
C PRO A 96 -9.19 -13.06 -4.28
N ALA A 97 -9.49 -12.67 -3.04
CA ALA A 97 -10.78 -12.93 -2.43
C ALA A 97 -11.89 -12.21 -3.21
N GLY A 98 -12.80 -12.96 -3.83
CA GLY A 98 -13.97 -12.44 -4.55
C GLY A 98 -14.10 -12.87 -6.02
N GLU A 99 -13.07 -13.46 -6.63
CA GLU A 99 -13.16 -13.98 -8.02
C GLU A 99 -13.83 -15.37 -8.12
N GLY A 100 -13.93 -16.12 -7.02
CA GLY A 100 -14.52 -17.47 -6.97
C GLY A 100 -15.96 -17.55 -6.45
N ALA A 101 -16.66 -16.42 -6.29
CA ALA A 101 -18.01 -16.37 -5.69
C ALA A 101 -19.14 -15.99 -6.68
N ARG A 102 -18.96 -16.26 -7.97
CA ARG A 102 -20.01 -16.10 -8.99
C ARG A 102 -20.25 -17.39 -9.75
#